data_AF-A0A966X237-F1
#
_entry.id   AF-A0A966X237-F1
#
_cell.length_a   1.000
_cell.length_b   1.000
_cell.length_c   1.000
_cell.angle_alpha   90.00
_cell.angle_beta   90.00
_cell.angle_gamma   90.00
#
_symmetry.space_group_name_H-M   'P 1'
#
loop_
_entity.id
_entity.type
_entity.pdbx_description
1 polymer ?
#
loop_
_entity_poly.entity_id
_entity_poly.type
_entity_poly.pdbx_seq_one_letter_code
_entity_poly.pdbx_strand_id
1 'polypeptide(L)'
;MVTGVLIDRYGAPLMIAVGAAILGACLVIGFIDHQLIHYWWALVLLGVGWNFMQLGGTALLTTTYEPSEQFKVQAFNDFTVFTLQAVAALSSGYLLLSLGWHFLIYFSVPLLALPLLFLAIHQLRPAQPVGGAI
;
A
#
# COMPACT_ATOMS: atom_id res chain seq x y z
N MET A 1 -10.16 16.57 -5.00
CA MET A 1 -9.45 16.83 -6.28
C MET A 1 -8.01 17.32 -6.04
N VAL A 2 -7.22 16.59 -5.25
CA VAL A 2 -5.76 16.83 -5.10
C VAL A 2 -4.98 15.57 -5.51
N THR A 3 -5.56 14.41 -5.24
CA THR A 3 -5.09 13.09 -5.64
C THR A 3 -5.09 12.84 -7.15
N GLY A 4 -6.10 13.32 -7.88
CA GLY A 4 -6.16 13.19 -9.35
C GLY A 4 -5.03 13.91 -10.08
N VAL A 5 -4.65 15.11 -9.62
CA VAL A 5 -3.54 15.91 -10.21
C VAL A 5 -2.18 15.26 -9.92
N LEU A 6 -2.06 14.50 -8.82
CA LEU A 6 -0.81 13.87 -8.41
C LEU A 6 -0.55 12.55 -9.14
N ILE A 7 -1.61 11.78 -9.44
CA ILE A 7 -1.53 10.59 -10.30
C ILE A 7 -1.15 11.00 -11.73
N ASP A 8 -1.78 12.04 -12.27
CA ASP A 8 -1.59 12.47 -13.65
C ASP A 8 -0.18 13.04 -13.90
N ARG A 9 0.49 13.55 -12.85
CA ARG A 9 1.81 14.18 -12.95
C ARG A 9 2.99 13.27 -12.58
N TYR A 10 2.79 12.29 -11.71
CA TYR A 10 3.86 11.45 -11.16
C TYR A 10 3.68 9.95 -11.37
N GLY A 11 2.48 9.51 -11.80
CA GLY A 11 2.17 8.11 -12.05
C GLY A 11 1.89 7.30 -10.78
N ALA A 12 1.00 6.33 -10.91
CA ALA A 12 0.67 5.35 -9.87
C ALA A 12 1.90 4.65 -9.23
N PRO A 13 2.96 4.25 -9.97
CA PRO A 13 4.11 3.58 -9.35
C PRO A 13 4.90 4.47 -8.36
N LEU A 14 5.01 5.78 -8.59
CA LEU A 14 5.69 6.67 -7.64
C LEU A 14 4.90 6.79 -6.33
N MET A 15 3.56 6.86 -6.40
CA MET A 15 2.72 6.95 -5.21
C MET A 15 2.81 5.71 -4.34
N ILE A 16 2.85 4.52 -4.95
CA ILE A 16 3.04 3.26 -4.22
C ILE A 16 4.44 3.23 -3.59
N ALA A 17 5.48 3.68 -4.30
CA ALA A 17 6.84 3.72 -3.76
C ALA A 17 6.96 4.68 -2.55
N VAL A 18 6.38 5.87 -2.65
CA VAL A 18 6.36 6.85 -1.54
C VAL A 18 5.55 6.31 -0.36
N GLY A 19 4.38 5.73 -0.60
CA GLY A 19 3.57 5.11 0.44
C GLY A 19 4.32 3.98 1.16
N ALA A 20 4.97 3.10 0.40
CA ALA A 20 5.78 2.02 0.97
C ALA A 20 6.99 2.54 1.76
N ALA A 21 7.66 3.60 1.31
CA ALA A 21 8.76 4.23 2.06
C ALA A 21 8.29 4.81 3.40
N ILE A 22 7.13 5.47 3.42
CA ILE A 22 6.53 6.04 4.62
C ILE A 22 6.14 4.93 5.61
N LEU A 23 5.56 3.84 5.12
CA LEU A 23 5.23 2.67 5.95
C LEU A 23 6.49 1.94 6.46
N GLY A 24 7.57 1.91 5.67
CA GLY A 24 8.88 1.44 6.10
C GLY A 24 9.44 2.27 7.26
N ALA A 25 9.35 3.61 7.16
CA ALA A 25 9.73 4.50 8.25
C ALA A 25 8.86 4.28 9.51
N CYS A 26 7.56 4.01 9.34
CA CYS A 26 6.67 3.65 10.43
C CYS A 26 7.10 2.36 11.16
N LEU A 27 7.53 1.33 10.42
CA LEU A 27 8.05 0.08 11.00
C LEU A 27 9.33 0.31 11.81
N VAL A 28 10.24 1.14 11.31
CA VAL A 28 11.48 1.49 12.00
C VAL A 28 11.18 2.23 13.31
N ILE A 29 10.25 3.18 13.30
CA ILE A 29 9.82 3.89 14.52
C ILE A 29 9.18 2.93 15.52
N GLY A 30 8.37 1.98 15.05
CA GLY A 30 7.75 0.95 15.88
C GLY A 30 8.74 -0.04 16.51
N PHE A 31 9.97 -0.12 15.98
CA PHE A 31 11.06 -0.97 16.48
C PHE A 31 11.96 -0.28 17.51
N ILE A 32 12.09 1.06 17.44
CA ILE A 32 13.11 1.80 18.18
C ILE A 32 12.72 2.05 19.65
N ASP A 33 11.47 2.40 19.96
CA ASP A 33 11.05 2.64 21.36
C ASP A 33 9.51 2.64 21.53
N HIS A 34 9.03 2.18 22.69
CA HIS A 34 7.59 2.07 23.04
C HIS A 34 7.03 3.33 23.73
N GLN A 35 7.64 4.50 23.56
CA GLN A 35 7.10 5.75 24.08
C GLN A 35 5.83 6.18 23.33
N LEU A 36 4.87 6.75 24.06
CA LEU A 36 3.58 7.21 23.53
C LEU A 36 3.73 8.19 22.35
N ILE A 37 4.81 8.99 22.34
CA ILE A 37 5.10 9.97 21.28
C ILE A 37 5.47 9.29 19.95
N HIS A 38 6.18 8.16 20.00
CA HIS A 38 6.55 7.39 18.80
C HIS A 38 5.35 6.65 18.24
N TYR A 39 4.44 6.19 19.10
CA TYR A 39 3.16 5.62 18.70
C TYR A 39 2.29 6.62 17.94
N TRP A 40 2.26 7.88 18.39
CA TRP A 40 1.50 8.95 17.74
C TRP A 40 2.03 9.27 16.34
N TRP A 41 3.35 9.42 16.21
CA TRP A 41 3.99 9.61 14.90
C TRP A 41 3.82 8.40 13.98
N ALA A 42 3.91 7.19 14.52
CA ALA A 42 3.66 5.97 13.77
C ALA A 42 2.21 5.94 13.22
N LEU A 43 1.20 6.32 14.01
CA LEU A 43 -0.18 6.39 13.53
C LEU A 43 -0.38 7.42 12.42
N VAL A 44 0.25 8.59 12.52
CA VAL A 44 0.20 9.61 11.47
C VAL A 44 0.86 9.10 10.19
N LEU A 45 2.08 8.55 10.28
CA LEU A 45 2.80 8.01 9.14
C LEU A 45 2.08 6.82 8.51
N LEU A 46 1.52 5.93 9.32
CA LEU A 46 0.71 4.81 8.89
C LEU A 46 -0.50 5.30 8.08
N GLY A 47 -1.23 6.28 8.60
CA GLY A 47 -2.38 6.88 7.90
C GLY A 47 -1.97 7.51 6.57
N VAL A 48 -0.89 8.29 6.55
CA VAL A 48 -0.39 8.92 5.32
C VAL A 48 0.05 7.87 4.29
N GLY A 49 0.90 6.92 4.69
CA GLY A 49 1.41 5.86 3.81
C GLY A 49 0.29 4.99 3.24
N TRP A 50 -0.70 4.64 4.07
CA TRP A 50 -1.89 3.90 3.64
C TRP A 50 -2.69 4.64 2.56
N ASN A 51 -2.91 5.94 2.71
CA ASN A 51 -3.63 6.74 1.72
C ASN A 51 -2.92 6.75 0.36
N PHE A 52 -1.60 6.93 0.34
CA PHE A 52 -0.82 6.88 -0.89
C PHE A 52 -0.89 5.51 -1.58
N MET A 53 -0.84 4.43 -0.80
CA MET A 53 -0.87 3.07 -1.31
C MET A 53 -2.25 2.71 -1.88
N GLN A 54 -3.34 3.07 -1.19
CA GLN A 54 -4.71 2.87 -1.69
C GLN A 54 -4.98 3.68 -2.96
N LEU A 55 -4.50 4.91 -3.01
CA LEU A 55 -4.64 5.76 -4.18
C LEU A 55 -3.84 5.23 -5.38
N GLY A 56 -2.61 4.80 -5.17
CA GLY A 56 -1.79 4.20 -6.23
C GLY A 56 -2.34 2.87 -6.73
N GLY A 57 -2.86 2.03 -5.83
CA GLY A 57 -3.48 0.75 -6.18
C GLY A 57 -4.77 0.92 -7.00
N THR A 58 -5.67 1.81 -6.57
CA THR A 58 -6.89 2.13 -7.33
C THR A 58 -6.57 2.77 -8.68
N ALA A 59 -5.54 3.61 -8.75
CA ALA A 59 -5.08 4.17 -10.02
C ALA A 59 -4.56 3.10 -10.99
N LEU A 60 -3.77 2.11 -10.52
CA LEU A 60 -3.35 0.98 -11.38
C LEU A 60 -4.54 0.15 -11.85
N LEU A 61 -5.49 -0.12 -10.97
CA LEU A 61 -6.72 -0.84 -11.31
C LEU A 61 -7.44 -0.15 -12.47
N THR A 62 -7.59 1.18 -12.43
CA THR A 62 -8.22 1.97 -13.52
C THR A 62 -7.58 1.81 -14.89
N THR A 63 -6.31 1.43 -14.97
CA THR A 63 -5.62 1.22 -16.25
C THR A 63 -5.86 -0.16 -16.87
N THR A 64 -6.49 -1.08 -16.13
CA THR A 64 -6.60 -2.51 -16.52
C THR A 64 -8.01 -2.91 -16.98
N TYR A 65 -9.02 -2.05 -16.84
CA TYR A 65 -10.41 -2.37 -17.18
C TYR A 65 -11.05 -1.40 -18.17
N GLU A 66 -12.05 -1.89 -18.91
CA GLU A 66 -12.90 -1.06 -19.76
C GLU A 66 -13.91 -0.24 -18.92
N PRO A 67 -14.39 0.91 -19.43
CA PRO A 67 -15.36 1.76 -18.73
C PRO A 67 -16.67 1.06 -18.35
N SER A 68 -17.02 -0.02 -19.05
CA SER A 68 -18.19 -0.86 -18.76
C SER A 68 -18.00 -1.73 -17.51
N GLU A 69 -16.76 -2.10 -17.19
CA GLU A 69 -16.42 -3.02 -16.08
C GLU A 69 -15.93 -2.29 -14.83
N GLN A 70 -15.58 -1.00 -14.96
CA GLN A 70 -15.03 -0.16 -13.88
C GLN A 70 -15.80 -0.27 -12.55
N PHE A 71 -17.13 -0.26 -12.61
CA PHE A 71 -17.96 -0.26 -11.41
C PHE A 71 -17.87 -1.59 -10.67
N LYS A 72 -17.82 -2.70 -11.41
CA LYS A 72 -17.72 -4.05 -10.85
C LYS A 72 -16.34 -4.29 -10.24
N VAL A 73 -15.28 -3.83 -10.91
CA VAL A 73 -13.90 -3.97 -10.41
C VAL A 73 -13.67 -3.08 -9.19
N GLN A 74 -14.14 -1.84 -9.22
CA GLN A 74 -14.03 -0.93 -8.08
C GLN A 74 -14.80 -1.46 -6.86
N ALA A 75 -16.03 -1.94 -7.06
CA ALA A 75 -16.83 -2.54 -5.98
C ALA A 75 -16.15 -3.79 -5.38
N PHE A 76 -15.53 -4.63 -6.22
CA PHE A 76 -14.79 -5.80 -5.75
C PHE A 76 -13.53 -5.42 -4.94
N ASN A 77 -12.79 -4.43 -5.42
CA ASN A 77 -11.63 -3.90 -4.70
C ASN A 77 -12.03 -3.35 -3.33
N ASP A 78 -13.02 -2.46 -3.30
CA ASP A 78 -13.50 -1.85 -2.06
C ASP A 78 -14.04 -2.91 -1.09
N PHE A 79 -14.80 -3.89 -1.58
CA PHE A 79 -15.28 -5.01 -0.78
C PHE A 79 -14.14 -5.83 -0.17
N THR A 80 -13.10 -6.12 -0.95
CA THR A 80 -11.92 -6.88 -0.50
C THR A 80 -11.17 -6.11 0.59
N VAL A 81 -10.93 -4.82 0.35
CA VAL A 81 -10.26 -3.92 1.30
C VAL A 81 -11.04 -3.81 2.61
N PHE A 82 -12.37 -3.65 2.56
CA PHE A 82 -13.19 -3.58 3.77
C PHE A 82 -13.23 -4.91 4.53
N THR A 83 -13.33 -6.04 3.81
CA THR A 83 -13.36 -7.36 4.42
C THR A 83 -12.03 -7.67 5.13
N LEU A 84 -10.89 -7.40 4.48
CA LEU A 84 -9.58 -7.57 5.08
C LEU A 84 -9.39 -6.66 6.30
N GLN A 85 -9.80 -5.40 6.23
CA GLN A 85 -9.76 -4.48 7.38
C GLN A 85 -10.62 -4.98 8.54
N ALA A 86 -11.83 -5.51 8.27
CA ALA A 86 -12.69 -6.06 9.31
C ALA A 86 -12.04 -7.27 10.01
N VAL A 87 -11.51 -8.23 9.23
CA VAL A 87 -10.82 -9.41 9.78
C VAL A 87 -9.58 -9.00 10.58
N ALA A 88 -8.78 -8.06 10.06
CA ALA A 88 -7.61 -7.53 10.74
C ALA A 88 -7.99 -6.82 12.05
N ALA A 89 -9.04 -5.99 12.04
CA ALA A 89 -9.53 -5.29 13.23
C ALA A 89 -10.01 -6.28 14.30
N LEU A 90 -10.81 -7.29 13.93
CA LEU A 90 -11.27 -8.34 14.85
C LEU A 90 -10.10 -9.15 15.42
N SER A 91 -9.09 -9.45 14.59
CA SER A 91 -7.95 -10.27 14.98
C SER A 91 -6.87 -9.49 15.74
N SER A 92 -6.78 -8.17 15.56
CA SER A 92 -5.71 -7.32 16.11
C SER A 92 -5.57 -7.41 17.63
N GLY A 93 -6.70 -7.37 18.35
CA GLY A 93 -6.71 -7.49 19.81
C GLY A 93 -6.25 -8.86 20.30
N TYR A 94 -6.73 -9.93 19.66
CA TYR A 94 -6.31 -11.29 20.01
C TYR A 94 -4.83 -11.54 19.70
N LEU A 95 -4.36 -11.12 18.53
CA LEU A 95 -2.96 -11.26 18.11
C LEU A 95 -2.03 -10.45 19.02
N LEU A 96 -2.41 -9.23 19.40
CA LEU A 96 -1.62 -8.39 20.30
C LEU A 96 -1.47 -9.03 21.68
N LEU A 97 -2.56 -9.58 22.23
CA LEU A 97 -2.55 -10.21 23.57
C LEU A 97 -1.83 -11.57 23.59
N SER A 98 -1.88 -12.33 22.50
CA SER A 98 -1.31 -13.69 22.43
C SER A 98 0.14 -13.72 21.94
N LEU A 99 0.45 -12.99 20.86
CA LEU A 99 1.74 -13.05 20.16
C LEU A 99 2.61 -11.83 20.41
N GLY A 100 2.05 -10.79 21.04
CA GLY A 100 2.75 -9.59 21.43
C GLY A 100 3.08 -8.65 20.27
N TRP A 101 3.62 -7.49 20.65
CA TRP A 101 3.91 -6.40 19.73
C TRP A 101 4.91 -6.76 18.61
N HIS A 102 5.97 -7.50 18.95
CA HIS A 102 7.01 -7.88 18.00
C HIS A 102 6.48 -8.77 16.87
N PHE A 103 5.53 -9.67 17.15
CA PHE A 103 4.92 -10.51 16.13
C PHE A 103 4.18 -9.66 15.08
N LEU A 104 3.44 -8.63 15.51
CA LEU A 104 2.73 -7.73 14.60
C LEU A 104 3.68 -6.97 13.67
N ILE A 105 4.84 -6.54 14.20
CA ILE A 105 5.87 -5.88 13.39
C ILE A 105 6.43 -6.88 12.36
N TYR A 106 6.86 -8.06 12.80
CA TYR A 106 7.42 -9.07 11.88
C TYR A 106 6.42 -9.52 10.82
N PHE A 107 5.14 -9.63 11.17
CA PHE A 107 4.08 -9.98 10.22
C PHE A 107 3.83 -8.85 9.20
N SER A 108 4.03 -7.60 9.59
CA SER A 108 3.84 -6.44 8.71
C SER A 108 4.97 -6.23 7.70
N VAL A 109 6.19 -6.69 8.01
CA VAL A 109 7.37 -6.60 7.11
C VAL A 109 7.15 -7.29 5.76
N PRO A 110 6.77 -8.58 5.67
CA PRO A 110 6.56 -9.23 4.38
C PRO A 110 5.38 -8.61 3.62
N LEU A 111 4.36 -8.12 4.33
CA LEU A 111 3.21 -7.46 3.73
C LEU A 111 3.60 -6.15 3.03
N LEU A 112 4.57 -5.42 3.59
CA LEU A 112 5.18 -4.24 2.95
C LEU A 112 6.15 -4.61 1.82
N ALA A 113 6.86 -5.72 1.95
CA ALA A 113 7.84 -6.15 0.95
C ALA A 113 7.16 -6.51 -0.39
N LEU A 114 5.95 -7.07 -0.36
CA LEU A 114 5.20 -7.46 -1.57
C LEU A 114 5.00 -6.32 -2.60
N PRO A 115 4.42 -5.15 -2.24
CA PRO A 115 4.25 -4.04 -3.19
C PRO A 115 5.59 -3.47 -3.66
N LEU A 116 6.64 -3.46 -2.82
CA LEU A 116 7.98 -3.03 -3.20
C LEU A 116 8.63 -3.99 -4.21
N LEU A 117 8.49 -5.30 -4.01
CA LEU A 117 8.97 -6.31 -4.94
C LEU A 117 8.22 -6.24 -6.27
N PHE A 118 6.91 -6.04 -6.25
CA PHE A 118 6.12 -5.83 -7.46
C PHE A 118 6.62 -4.62 -8.25
N LEU A 119 6.87 -3.50 -7.57
CA LEU A 119 7.44 -2.30 -8.17
C LEU A 119 8.85 -2.53 -8.74
N ALA A 120 9.70 -3.23 -7.99
CA ALA A 120 11.05 -3.56 -8.44
C ALA A 120 11.02 -4.43 -9.70
N ILE A 121 10.18 -5.48 -9.74
CA ILE A 121 10.01 -6.33 -10.92
C ILE A 121 9.48 -5.53 -12.11
N HIS A 122 8.53 -4.62 -11.88
CA HIS A 122 7.93 -3.82 -12.94
C HIS A 122 8.89 -2.75 -13.50
N GLN A 123 9.77 -2.18 -12.67
CA GLN A 123 10.83 -1.28 -13.10
C GLN A 123 12.00 -2.02 -13.77
N LEU A 124 12.24 -3.27 -13.40
CA LEU A 124 13.25 -4.15 -14.00
C LEU A 124 12.79 -4.79 -15.31
N ARG A 125 11.53 -4.62 -15.74
CA ARG A 125 11.09 -4.96 -17.10
C ARG A 125 11.63 -3.87 -18.04
N PRO A 126 12.70 -4.14 -18.83
CA PRO A 126 13.17 -3.17 -19.81
C PRO A 126 12.03 -2.83 -20.77
N ALA A 127 11.92 -1.56 -21.13
CA ALA A 127 10.98 -1.09 -22.14
C ALA A 127 11.11 -1.97 -23.37
N GLN A 128 10.05 -2.71 -23.71
CA GLN A 128 9.97 -3.43 -24.97
C GLN A 128 10.08 -2.36 -26.07
N PRO A 129 11.10 -2.41 -26.96
CA PRO A 129 11.20 -1.47 -28.05
C PRO A 129 9.98 -1.65 -28.95
N VAL A 130 9.09 -0.65 -28.96
CA VAL A 130 7.98 -0.57 -29.91
C VAL A 130 8.60 -0.33 -31.29
N GLY A 131 8.39 -1.27 -32.21
CA GLY A 131 8.53 -1.04 -33.65
C GLY A 131 9.85 -1.48 -34.27
N GLY A 132 9.89 -2.75 -34.67
CA GLY A 132 10.66 -3.22 -35.82
C GLY A 132 9.69 -3.78 -36.87
N ALA A 133 8.80 -2.92 -37.37
CA ALA A 133 7.89 -3.21 -38.46
C ALA A 133 8.09 -2.16 -39.56
N ILE A 134 9.14 -2.35 -40.36
CA ILE A 134 9.22 -1.95 -41.78
C ILE A 134 10.25 -2.83 -42.46
#